data_AF-A0A2S8SEE7-F1
#
_entry.id   AF-A0A2S8SEE7-F1
#
_cell.length_a   1.000
_cell.length_b   1.000
_cell.length_c   1.000
_cell.angle_alpha   90.00
_cell.angle_beta   90.00
_cell.angle_gamma   90.00
#
_symmetry.space_group_name_H-M   'P 1'
#
loop_
_entity.id
_entity.type
_entity.pdbx_description
1 polymer ?
#
loop_
_entity_poly.entity_id
_entity_poly.type
_entity_poly.pdbx_seq_one_letter_code
_entity_poly.pdbx_strand_id
1 'polypeptide(L)'
;MRAIWMKEGAEIWSFWLRWWDGVVSGRPLPWDLQEKVALIPDEVWDQGAEAVAAEIARIEEQFRLQHEVARLNEELAVARADIVALTNRGHNNPPELLHPVGEIERHANEIGAALNEAEAELARAAPRAAVLNRVGRVLLSISAKSLAYCASLGDAVLKKAAEELGSSGAKALIGAGLVGWVSHLEAVQELARALRAFAQMFGSG
;
A
#
# COMPACT_ATOMS: atom_id res chain seq x y z
N MET A 1 -21.42 -26.07 17.92
CA MET A 1 -20.68 -25.51 16.78
C MET A 1 -19.37 -24.86 17.21
N ARG A 2 -19.34 -23.70 17.89
CA ARG A 2 -18.10 -23.01 18.29
C ARG A 2 -17.05 -23.89 19.02
N ALA A 3 -17.48 -24.75 19.96
CA ALA A 3 -16.60 -25.68 20.69
C ALA A 3 -16.04 -26.82 19.82
N ILE A 4 -16.73 -27.17 18.73
CA ILE A 4 -16.29 -28.20 17.76
C ILE A 4 -15.19 -27.60 16.88
N TRP A 5 -15.39 -26.40 16.34
CA TRP A 5 -14.41 -25.68 15.53
C TRP A 5 -13.10 -25.36 16.28
N MET A 6 -13.17 -25.03 17.56
CA MET A 6 -11.95 -24.86 18.38
C MET A 6 -11.16 -26.16 18.58
N LYS A 7 -11.83 -27.32 18.46
CA LYS A 7 -11.23 -28.64 18.67
C LYS A 7 -10.70 -29.26 17.37
N GLU A 8 -11.30 -28.92 16.23
CA GLU A 8 -11.05 -29.54 14.91
C GLU A 8 -10.13 -28.72 13.99
N GLY A 9 -9.12 -28.04 14.55
CA GLY A 9 -8.14 -27.26 13.78
C GLY A 9 -8.53 -25.78 13.69
N ALA A 10 -8.05 -24.99 14.66
CA ALA A 10 -8.40 -23.59 14.80
C ALA A 10 -8.08 -22.73 13.56
N GLU A 11 -7.08 -23.11 12.78
CA GLU A 11 -6.68 -22.44 11.52
C GLU A 11 -7.76 -22.55 10.44
N ILE A 12 -8.29 -23.77 10.20
CA ILE A 12 -9.31 -24.06 9.17
C ILE A 12 -10.62 -23.31 9.47
N TRP A 13 -11.01 -23.25 10.73
CA TRP A 13 -12.27 -22.64 11.16
C TRP A 13 -12.12 -21.18 11.61
N SER A 14 -10.93 -20.59 11.49
CA SER A 14 -10.60 -19.27 12.04
C SER A 14 -11.51 -18.15 11.50
N PHE A 15 -11.79 -18.16 10.20
CA PHE A 15 -12.72 -17.21 9.57
C PHE A 15 -14.14 -17.35 10.13
N TRP A 16 -14.67 -18.57 10.17
CA TRP A 16 -16.02 -18.85 10.65
C TRP A 16 -16.20 -18.50 12.13
N LEU A 17 -15.17 -18.72 12.95
CA LEU A 17 -15.15 -18.29 14.34
C LEU A 17 -15.24 -16.76 14.47
N ARG A 18 -14.42 -16.01 13.71
CA ARG A 18 -14.47 -14.54 13.69
C ARG A 18 -15.80 -14.01 13.15
N TRP A 19 -16.31 -14.63 12.09
CA TRP A 19 -17.60 -14.30 11.50
C TRP A 19 -18.74 -14.48 12.53
N TRP A 20 -18.80 -15.64 13.19
CA TRP A 20 -19.82 -15.93 14.20
C TRP A 20 -19.72 -14.99 15.40
N ASP A 21 -18.52 -14.79 15.94
CA ASP A 21 -18.31 -13.89 17.09
C ASP A 21 -18.67 -12.43 16.73
N GLY A 22 -18.39 -12.00 15.49
CA GLY A 22 -18.78 -10.70 14.96
C GLY A 22 -20.30 -10.53 14.86
N VAL A 23 -20.99 -11.52 14.29
CA VAL A 23 -22.47 -11.52 14.20
C VAL A 23 -23.11 -11.45 15.59
N VAL A 24 -22.68 -12.31 16.51
CA VAL A 24 -23.25 -12.37 17.87
C VAL A 24 -22.95 -11.10 18.68
N SER A 25 -21.79 -10.47 18.46
CA SER A 25 -21.40 -9.24 19.17
C SER A 25 -21.89 -7.94 18.51
N GLY A 26 -22.63 -8.02 17.40
CA GLY A 26 -23.09 -6.83 16.65
C GLY A 26 -21.97 -6.07 15.93
N ARG A 27 -20.82 -6.72 15.72
CA ARG A 27 -19.66 -6.21 14.98
C ARG A 27 -19.30 -7.19 13.85
N PRO A 28 -20.15 -7.31 12.82
CA PRO A 28 -19.90 -8.23 11.73
C PRO A 28 -18.61 -7.87 10.98
N LEU A 29 -18.03 -8.84 10.29
CA LEU A 29 -16.94 -8.59 9.34
C LEU A 29 -17.43 -7.65 8.21
N PRO A 30 -16.51 -6.96 7.49
CA PRO A 30 -16.88 -6.13 6.35
C PRO A 30 -17.76 -6.90 5.36
N TRP A 31 -18.84 -6.28 4.89
CA TRP A 31 -19.80 -6.93 4.00
C TRP A 31 -19.14 -7.43 2.70
N ASP A 32 -18.34 -6.58 2.07
CA ASP A 32 -17.63 -6.91 0.82
C ASP A 32 -16.68 -8.10 0.98
N LEU A 33 -16.10 -8.29 2.18
CA LEU A 33 -15.29 -9.48 2.47
C LEU A 33 -16.17 -10.73 2.56
N GLN A 34 -17.31 -10.64 3.24
CA GLN A 34 -18.26 -11.75 3.35
C GLN A 34 -18.81 -12.15 1.98
N GLU A 35 -19.15 -11.18 1.13
CA GLU A 35 -19.61 -11.43 -0.23
C GLU A 35 -18.56 -12.18 -1.05
N LYS A 36 -17.29 -11.76 -1.01
CA LYS A 36 -16.20 -12.46 -1.70
C LYS A 36 -16.05 -13.91 -1.24
N VAL A 37 -16.18 -14.18 0.06
CA VAL A 37 -16.13 -15.55 0.61
C VAL A 37 -17.35 -16.36 0.19
N ALA A 38 -18.54 -15.76 0.16
CA ALA A 38 -19.76 -16.42 -0.30
C ALA A 38 -19.72 -16.77 -1.80
N LEU A 39 -18.97 -16.01 -2.60
CA LEU A 39 -18.79 -16.21 -4.04
C LEU A 39 -17.59 -17.12 -4.39
N ILE A 40 -17.00 -17.80 -3.41
CA ILE A 40 -16.01 -18.86 -3.69
C ILE A 40 -16.67 -19.91 -4.61
N PRO A 41 -16.01 -20.33 -5.71
CA PRO A 41 -16.59 -21.30 -6.65
C PRO A 41 -16.95 -22.63 -5.99
N ASP A 42 -18.05 -23.25 -6.43
CA ASP A 42 -18.52 -24.55 -5.93
C ASP A 42 -17.44 -25.63 -6.02
N GLU A 43 -16.57 -25.58 -7.04
CA GLU A 43 -15.47 -26.54 -7.18
C GLU A 43 -14.47 -26.48 -6.02
N VAL A 44 -14.32 -25.33 -5.35
CA VAL A 44 -13.48 -25.18 -4.16
C VAL A 44 -14.22 -25.69 -2.92
N TRP A 45 -15.52 -25.44 -2.82
CA TRP A 45 -16.36 -26.00 -1.76
C TRP A 45 -16.36 -27.54 -1.76
N ASP A 46 -16.42 -28.14 -2.94
CA ASP A 46 -16.42 -29.58 -3.14
C ASP A 46 -15.09 -30.25 -2.77
N GLN A 47 -13.98 -29.50 -2.75
CA GLN A 47 -12.66 -29.99 -2.31
C GLN A 47 -12.54 -30.11 -0.78
N GLY A 48 -13.50 -29.55 -0.04
CA GLY A 48 -13.59 -29.66 1.42
C GLY A 48 -12.96 -28.50 2.18
N ALA A 49 -13.02 -28.59 3.51
CA ALA A 49 -12.78 -27.47 4.42
C ALA A 49 -11.36 -26.87 4.32
N GLU A 50 -10.33 -27.69 4.06
CA GLU A 50 -8.96 -27.20 3.92
C GLU A 50 -8.78 -26.32 2.67
N ALA A 51 -9.34 -26.74 1.54
CA ALA A 51 -9.29 -25.97 0.29
C ALA A 51 -10.06 -24.65 0.42
N VAL A 52 -11.24 -24.69 1.04
CA VAL A 52 -12.03 -23.49 1.35
C VAL A 52 -11.27 -22.54 2.28
N ALA A 53 -10.65 -23.06 3.35
CA ALA A 53 -9.88 -22.23 4.27
C ALA A 53 -8.68 -21.54 3.60
N ALA A 54 -7.97 -22.26 2.71
CA ALA A 54 -6.88 -21.68 1.93
C ALA A 54 -7.36 -20.56 0.99
N GLU A 55 -8.50 -20.76 0.32
CA GLU A 55 -9.08 -19.74 -0.57
C GLU A 55 -9.61 -18.53 0.21
N ILE A 56 -10.21 -18.74 1.39
CA ILE A 56 -10.60 -17.65 2.29
C ILE A 56 -9.37 -16.83 2.72
N ALA A 57 -8.27 -17.49 3.13
CA ALA A 57 -7.05 -16.80 3.51
C ALA A 57 -6.48 -15.94 2.36
N ARG A 58 -6.54 -16.46 1.12
CA ARG A 58 -6.18 -15.70 -0.08
C ARG A 58 -7.08 -14.48 -0.29
N ILE A 59 -8.40 -14.63 -0.13
CA ILE A 59 -9.38 -13.54 -0.26
C ILE A 59 -9.15 -12.47 0.82
N GLU A 60 -8.91 -12.86 2.06
CA GLU A 60 -8.65 -11.92 3.15
C GLU A 60 -7.39 -11.10 2.93
N GLU A 61 -6.30 -11.75 2.49
CA GLU A 61 -5.06 -11.04 2.20
C GLU A 61 -5.21 -10.10 0.98
N GLN A 62 -5.92 -10.54 -0.06
CA GLN A 62 -6.25 -9.67 -1.19
C GLN A 62 -7.06 -8.46 -0.74
N PHE A 63 -8.08 -8.66 0.09
CA PHE A 63 -8.95 -7.61 0.61
C PHE A 63 -8.18 -6.60 1.48
N ARG A 64 -7.30 -7.10 2.36
CA ARG A 64 -6.42 -6.27 3.19
C ARG A 64 -5.49 -5.41 2.31
N LEU A 65 -4.85 -6.03 1.32
CA LEU A 65 -3.95 -5.33 0.40
C LEU A 65 -4.67 -4.28 -0.45
N GLN A 66 -5.91 -4.54 -0.90
CA GLN A 66 -6.73 -3.55 -1.60
C GLN A 66 -6.90 -2.27 -0.76
N HIS A 67 -7.23 -2.43 0.52
CA HIS A 67 -7.41 -1.30 1.43
C HIS A 67 -6.09 -0.59 1.74
N GLU A 68 -5.00 -1.35 1.93
CA GLU A 68 -3.66 -0.81 2.18
C GLU A 68 -3.18 0.04 0.98
N VAL A 69 -3.35 -0.46 -0.24
CA VAL A 69 -3.01 0.26 -1.47
C VAL A 69 -3.84 1.53 -1.58
N ALA A 70 -5.17 1.44 -1.46
CA ALA A 70 -6.06 2.60 -1.58
C ALA A 70 -5.69 3.68 -0.56
N ARG A 71 -5.52 3.30 0.72
CA ARG A 71 -5.11 4.21 1.79
C ARG A 71 -3.79 4.91 1.47
N LEU A 72 -2.75 4.16 1.10
CA LEU A 72 -1.46 4.75 0.76
C LEU A 72 -1.53 5.63 -0.49
N ASN A 73 -2.39 5.27 -1.45
CA ASN A 73 -2.57 6.07 -2.67
C ASN A 73 -3.17 7.44 -2.37
N GLU A 74 -4.16 7.49 -1.46
CA GLU A 74 -4.78 8.72 -0.96
C GLU A 74 -3.82 9.55 -0.12
N GLU A 75 -3.14 8.95 0.86
CA GLU A 75 -2.19 9.63 1.74
C GLU A 75 -1.04 10.27 0.94
N LEU A 76 -0.49 9.52 -0.03
CA LEU A 76 0.58 10.02 -0.88
C LEU A 76 0.09 11.05 -1.90
N ALA A 77 -1.20 11.13 -2.22
CA ALA A 77 -1.71 12.10 -3.18
C ALA A 77 -1.44 13.54 -2.73
N VAL A 78 -1.57 13.81 -1.44
CA VAL A 78 -1.28 15.12 -0.85
C VAL A 78 0.21 15.44 -0.97
N ALA A 79 1.09 14.53 -0.53
CA ALA A 79 2.53 14.73 -0.60
C ALA A 79 3.02 14.94 -2.05
N ARG A 80 2.47 14.18 -3.02
CA ARG A 80 2.78 14.34 -4.44
C ARG A 80 2.31 15.70 -4.98
N ALA A 81 1.10 16.13 -4.62
CA ALA A 81 0.59 17.43 -5.05
C ALA A 81 1.44 18.59 -4.52
N ASP A 82 1.91 18.50 -3.28
CA ASP A 82 2.84 19.46 -2.70
C ASP A 82 4.17 19.49 -3.46
N ILE A 83 4.75 18.32 -3.76
CA ILE A 83 5.98 18.21 -4.59
C ILE A 83 5.79 18.88 -5.95
N VAL A 84 4.69 18.60 -6.67
CA VAL A 84 4.42 19.20 -7.99
C VAL A 84 4.21 20.72 -7.89
N ALA A 85 3.52 21.19 -6.86
CA ALA A 85 3.32 22.62 -6.63
C ALA A 85 4.64 23.38 -6.42
N LEU A 86 5.65 22.72 -5.86
CA LEU A 86 6.99 23.27 -5.71
C LEU A 86 7.71 23.42 -7.05
N THR A 87 7.69 22.37 -7.88
CA THR A 87 8.30 22.42 -9.22
C THR A 87 7.68 23.53 -10.07
N ASN A 88 6.35 23.65 -10.06
CA ASN A 88 5.63 24.62 -10.90
C ASN A 88 5.86 26.09 -10.47
N ARG A 89 6.14 26.35 -9.19
CA ARG A 89 6.51 27.70 -8.70
C ARG A 89 7.97 28.07 -8.98
N GLY A 90 8.79 27.11 -9.44
CA GLY A 90 10.20 27.29 -9.80
C GLY A 90 10.47 28.25 -10.96
N HIS A 91 9.45 28.65 -11.73
CA HIS A 91 9.59 29.61 -12.84
C HIS A 91 10.05 31.02 -12.39
N ASN A 92 10.09 31.31 -11.09
CA ASN A 92 10.63 32.54 -10.49
C ASN A 92 11.83 32.31 -9.54
N ASN A 93 12.41 31.10 -9.50
CA ASN A 93 13.55 30.77 -8.62
C ASN A 93 14.88 30.65 -9.37
N PRO A 94 16.03 30.85 -8.69
CA PRO A 94 17.35 30.60 -9.25
C PRO A 94 17.52 29.14 -9.74
N PRO A 95 18.26 28.89 -10.85
CA PRO A 95 18.38 27.56 -11.48
C PRO A 95 18.85 26.44 -10.54
N GLU A 96 19.61 26.80 -9.52
CA GLU A 96 20.30 25.91 -8.58
C GLU A 96 19.34 25.17 -7.63
N LEU A 97 18.09 25.67 -7.50
CA LEU A 97 17.02 25.07 -6.69
C LEU A 97 16.08 24.15 -7.49
N LEU A 98 16.23 24.04 -8.81
CA LEU A 98 15.34 23.23 -9.66
C LEU A 98 15.71 21.74 -9.68
N HIS A 99 17.00 21.42 -9.57
CA HIS A 99 17.50 20.05 -9.61
C HIS A 99 17.13 19.16 -8.39
N PRO A 100 17.03 19.67 -7.15
CA PRO A 100 16.63 18.87 -5.99
C PRO A 100 15.21 18.31 -6.04
N VAL A 101 14.25 19.02 -6.63
CA VAL A 101 12.82 18.67 -6.54
C VAL A 101 12.36 17.78 -7.70
N GLY A 102 12.96 17.92 -8.90
CA GLY A 102 12.57 17.14 -10.08
C GLY A 102 12.79 15.63 -9.94
N GLU A 103 13.85 15.20 -9.25
CA GLU A 103 14.08 13.77 -8.98
C GLU A 103 13.08 13.21 -7.95
N ILE A 104 12.70 14.01 -6.95
CA ILE A 104 11.67 13.61 -5.98
C ILE A 104 10.31 13.50 -6.68
N GLU A 105 9.97 14.46 -7.54
CA GLU A 105 8.75 14.42 -8.35
C GLU A 105 8.71 13.18 -9.25
N ARG A 106 9.83 12.84 -9.90
CA ARG A 106 9.95 11.63 -10.72
C ARG A 106 9.67 10.37 -9.88
N HIS A 107 10.30 10.23 -8.71
CA HIS A 107 10.04 9.11 -7.80
C HIS A 107 8.58 9.08 -7.31
N ALA A 108 8.00 10.24 -7.02
CA ALA A 108 6.61 10.39 -6.63
C ALA A 108 5.63 9.87 -7.69
N ASN A 109 5.87 10.26 -8.95
CA ASN A 109 5.07 9.81 -10.09
C ASN A 109 5.22 8.30 -10.34
N GLU A 110 6.44 7.77 -10.24
CA GLU A 110 6.71 6.34 -10.42
C GLU A 110 6.05 5.48 -9.34
N ILE A 111 6.10 5.89 -8.07
CA ILE A 111 5.39 5.21 -6.98
C ILE A 111 3.87 5.29 -7.17
N GLY A 112 3.34 6.47 -7.51
CA GLY A 112 1.90 6.63 -7.79
C GLY A 112 1.42 5.72 -8.92
N ALA A 113 2.18 5.64 -10.02
CA ALA A 113 1.86 4.73 -11.13
C ALA A 113 1.88 3.25 -10.70
N ALA A 114 2.87 2.85 -9.90
CA ALA A 114 2.97 1.49 -9.39
C ALA A 114 1.84 1.15 -8.39
N LEU A 115 1.39 2.09 -7.56
CA LEU A 115 0.25 1.90 -6.66
C LEU A 115 -1.06 1.75 -7.45
N ASN A 116 -1.29 2.58 -8.46
CA ASN A 116 -2.46 2.44 -9.35
C ASN A 116 -2.47 1.07 -10.07
N GLU A 117 -1.29 0.57 -10.48
CA GLU A 117 -1.17 -0.76 -11.07
C GLU A 117 -1.46 -1.87 -10.03
N ALA A 118 -0.96 -1.76 -8.79
CA ALA A 118 -1.29 -2.69 -7.71
C ALA A 118 -2.80 -2.72 -7.45
N GLU A 119 -3.43 -1.55 -7.36
CA GLU A 119 -4.87 -1.41 -7.12
C GLU A 119 -5.69 -2.10 -8.20
N ALA A 120 -5.38 -1.82 -9.47
CA ALA A 120 -6.04 -2.43 -10.61
C ALA A 120 -5.83 -3.95 -10.67
N GLU A 121 -4.63 -4.44 -10.34
CA GLU A 121 -4.35 -5.88 -10.33
C GLU A 121 -5.06 -6.60 -9.18
N LEU A 122 -5.07 -5.98 -7.99
CA LEU A 122 -5.76 -6.51 -6.82
C LEU A 122 -7.28 -6.47 -6.99
N ALA A 123 -7.85 -5.58 -7.80
CA ALA A 123 -9.29 -5.56 -8.09
C ALA A 123 -9.77 -6.78 -8.91
N ARG A 124 -8.86 -7.54 -9.51
CA ARG A 124 -9.19 -8.71 -10.33
C ARG A 124 -9.66 -9.87 -9.45
N ALA A 125 -10.63 -10.65 -9.96
CA ALA A 125 -11.04 -11.90 -9.31
C ALA A 125 -9.87 -12.88 -9.16
N ALA A 126 -9.01 -12.96 -10.17
CA ALA A 126 -7.75 -13.70 -10.15
C ALA A 126 -6.57 -12.76 -10.43
N PRO A 127 -5.94 -12.19 -9.37
CA PRO A 127 -4.72 -11.41 -9.51
C PRO A 127 -3.57 -12.24 -10.07
N ARG A 128 -2.72 -11.63 -10.89
CA ARG A 128 -1.56 -12.27 -11.51
C ARG A 128 -0.33 -12.07 -10.64
N ALA A 129 0.18 -13.17 -10.09
CA ALA A 129 1.39 -13.18 -9.29
C ALA A 129 2.59 -12.47 -9.93
N ALA A 130 2.78 -12.61 -11.24
CA ALA A 130 3.87 -11.96 -11.96
C ALA A 130 3.77 -10.42 -11.94
N VAL A 131 2.55 -9.88 -11.99
CA VAL A 131 2.32 -8.43 -11.93
C VAL A 131 2.56 -7.91 -10.52
N LEU A 132 1.95 -8.54 -9.51
CA LEU A 132 2.14 -8.16 -8.11
C LEU A 132 3.61 -8.22 -7.69
N ASN A 133 4.34 -9.26 -8.13
CA ASN A 133 5.78 -9.36 -7.92
C ASN A 133 6.57 -8.24 -8.59
N ARG A 134 6.24 -7.90 -9.84
CA ARG A 134 6.89 -6.80 -10.56
C ARG A 134 6.62 -5.47 -9.84
N VAL A 135 5.37 -5.18 -9.52
CA VAL A 135 4.96 -3.94 -8.84
C VAL A 135 5.68 -3.81 -7.50
N GLY A 136 5.69 -4.87 -6.67
CA GLY A 136 6.42 -4.85 -5.41
C GLY A 136 7.93 -4.61 -5.58
N ARG A 137 8.57 -5.13 -6.64
CA ARG A 137 9.98 -4.81 -6.93
C ARG A 137 10.18 -3.35 -7.33
N VAL A 138 9.27 -2.79 -8.13
CA VAL A 138 9.30 -1.37 -8.54
C VAL A 138 9.17 -0.48 -7.30
N LEU A 139 8.15 -0.72 -6.47
CA LEU A 139 7.92 0.05 -5.24
C LEU A 139 9.13 -0.01 -4.29
N LEU A 140 9.72 -1.18 -4.06
CA LEU A 140 10.95 -1.32 -3.26
C LEU A 140 12.13 -0.55 -3.87
N SER A 141 12.32 -0.65 -5.20
CA SER A 141 13.43 0.01 -5.88
C SER A 141 13.31 1.53 -5.82
N ILE A 142 12.13 2.08 -6.12
CA ILE A 142 11.93 3.52 -6.19
C ILE A 142 11.88 4.14 -4.79
N SER A 143 11.24 3.51 -3.81
CA SER A 143 11.25 4.02 -2.43
C SER A 143 12.67 4.02 -1.83
N ALA A 144 13.48 2.99 -2.07
CA ALA A 144 14.88 2.97 -1.63
C ALA A 144 15.72 4.06 -2.31
N LYS A 145 15.57 4.24 -3.63
CA LYS A 145 16.23 5.34 -4.38
C LYS A 145 15.80 6.70 -3.85
N SER A 146 14.51 6.87 -3.55
CA SER A 146 13.98 8.11 -3.02
C SER A 146 14.53 8.42 -1.63
N LEU A 147 14.62 7.43 -0.74
CA LEU A 147 15.26 7.60 0.58
C LEU A 147 16.74 7.98 0.43
N ALA A 148 17.49 7.27 -0.41
CA ALA A 148 18.91 7.57 -0.65
C ALA A 148 19.10 9.00 -1.21
N TYR A 149 18.23 9.41 -2.13
CA TYR A 149 18.25 10.75 -2.68
C TYR A 149 17.95 11.81 -1.61
N CYS A 150 16.88 11.62 -0.81
CA CYS A 150 16.54 12.53 0.28
C CYS A 150 17.66 12.63 1.33
N ALA A 151 18.32 11.53 1.66
CA ALA A 151 19.49 11.52 2.54
C ALA A 151 20.67 12.30 1.92
N SER A 152 20.88 12.20 0.60
CA SER A 152 21.97 12.91 -0.09
C SER A 152 21.79 14.44 -0.14
N LEU A 153 20.55 14.94 -0.03
CA LEU A 153 20.27 16.37 0.10
C LEU A 153 20.76 16.94 1.46
N GLY A 154 21.00 16.05 2.44
CA GLY A 154 21.56 16.37 3.75
C GLY A 154 20.60 17.10 4.69
N ASP A 155 20.92 17.07 6.00
CA ASP A 155 20.12 17.70 7.05
C ASP A 155 19.96 19.21 6.86
N ALA A 156 20.92 19.91 6.23
CA ALA A 156 20.87 21.36 6.07
C ALA A 156 19.76 21.82 5.11
N VAL A 157 19.44 21.04 4.07
CA VAL A 157 18.33 21.34 3.15
C VAL A 157 17.01 20.98 3.81
N LEU A 158 16.91 19.81 4.45
CA LEU A 158 15.71 19.38 5.18
C LEU A 158 15.37 20.32 6.35
N LYS A 159 16.39 20.74 7.11
CA LYS A 159 16.26 21.66 8.25
C LYS A 159 15.95 23.08 7.81
N LYS A 160 16.57 23.62 6.75
CA LYS A 160 16.18 24.92 6.18
C LYS A 160 14.75 24.91 5.67
N ALA A 161 14.34 23.83 5.03
CA ALA A 161 12.99 23.68 4.50
C ALA A 161 11.94 23.59 5.64
N ALA A 162 12.31 23.01 6.78
CA ALA A 162 11.50 23.01 8.00
C ALA A 162 11.55 24.34 8.79
N GLU A 163 12.67 25.08 8.78
CA GLU A 163 12.82 26.39 9.45
C GLU A 163 12.11 27.52 8.69
N GLU A 164 12.02 27.45 7.36
CA GLU A 164 11.33 28.46 6.53
C GLU A 164 9.79 28.40 6.62
N LEU A 165 9.22 27.47 7.41
CA LEU A 165 7.79 27.41 7.78
C LEU A 165 7.24 28.69 8.44
N GLY A 166 8.12 29.60 8.87
CA GLY A 166 7.76 30.87 9.52
C GLY A 166 7.91 32.15 8.67
N SER A 167 8.48 32.13 7.46
CA SER A 167 8.72 33.37 6.69
C SER A 167 8.44 33.25 5.19
N SER A 168 7.48 34.04 4.70
CA SER A 168 7.02 34.18 3.30
C SER A 168 6.65 32.87 2.56
N GLY A 169 5.36 32.74 2.22
CA GLY A 169 4.65 31.51 1.81
C GLY A 169 5.10 30.71 0.57
N ALA A 170 6.34 30.85 0.08
CA ALA A 170 6.89 30.03 -1.01
C ALA A 170 8.00 29.05 -0.58
N LYS A 171 8.67 29.32 0.55
CA LYS A 171 9.87 28.59 1.01
C LYS A 171 9.56 27.48 2.04
N ALA A 172 8.60 27.75 2.93
CA ALA A 172 8.00 26.82 3.88
C ALA A 172 7.52 25.46 3.30
N LEU A 173 7.10 25.47 2.02
CA LEU A 173 6.41 24.32 1.41
C LEU A 173 7.38 23.22 0.96
N ILE A 174 8.65 23.55 0.70
CA ILE A 174 9.67 22.56 0.28
C ILE A 174 9.89 21.53 1.39
N GLY A 175 9.81 21.96 2.64
CA GLY A 175 10.04 21.11 3.80
C GLY A 175 8.86 20.19 4.10
N ALA A 176 7.64 20.73 4.08
CA ALA A 176 6.45 19.97 4.44
C ALA A 176 6.15 18.83 3.44
N GLY A 177 6.21 19.11 2.13
CA GLY A 177 5.97 18.10 1.09
C GLY A 177 7.03 16.99 1.10
N LEU A 178 8.31 17.35 1.30
CA LEU A 178 9.41 16.38 1.38
C LEU A 178 9.39 15.54 2.67
N VAL A 179 9.09 16.16 3.81
CA VAL A 179 8.93 15.45 5.09
C VAL A 179 7.74 14.50 5.03
N GLY A 180 6.60 14.97 4.52
CA GLY A 180 5.42 14.13 4.29
C GLY A 180 5.73 13.01 3.30
N TRP A 181 6.48 13.25 2.23
CA TRP A 181 6.90 12.21 1.31
C TRP A 181 7.75 11.12 2.00
N VAL A 182 8.81 11.51 2.70
CA VAL A 182 9.72 10.58 3.37
C VAL A 182 9.01 9.76 4.44
N SER A 183 8.06 10.35 5.18
CA SER A 183 7.33 9.65 6.24
C SER A 183 6.50 8.45 5.75
N HIS A 184 6.16 8.39 4.46
CA HIS A 184 5.37 7.30 3.89
C HIS A 184 6.22 6.25 3.15
N LEU A 185 7.51 6.49 2.91
CA LEU A 185 8.35 5.58 2.12
C LEU A 185 8.55 4.22 2.79
N GLU A 186 8.57 4.15 4.12
CA GLU A 186 8.62 2.89 4.86
C GLU A 186 7.33 2.07 4.64
N ALA A 187 6.16 2.70 4.74
CA ALA A 187 4.89 2.04 4.48
C ALA A 187 4.77 1.54 3.03
N VAL A 188 5.31 2.29 2.06
CA VAL A 188 5.43 1.83 0.66
C VAL A 188 6.30 0.57 0.55
N GLN A 189 7.40 0.49 1.30
CA GLN A 189 8.24 -0.71 1.31
C GLN A 189 7.54 -1.90 1.96
N GLU A 190 6.81 -1.71 3.06
CA GLU A 190 6.05 -2.78 3.70
C GLU A 190 4.94 -3.32 2.78
N LEU A 191 4.15 -2.43 2.17
CA LEU A 191 3.17 -2.82 1.16
C LEU A 191 3.85 -3.60 0.02
N ALA A 192 4.99 -3.13 -0.46
CA ALA A 192 5.71 -3.79 -1.54
C ALA A 192 6.20 -5.21 -1.18
N ARG A 193 6.62 -5.43 0.06
CA ARG A 193 6.95 -6.79 0.57
C ARG A 193 5.69 -7.64 0.67
N ALA A 194 4.60 -7.08 1.17
CA ALA A 194 3.32 -7.78 1.31
C ALA A 194 2.74 -8.20 -0.05
N LEU A 195 2.77 -7.33 -1.07
CA LEU A 195 2.36 -7.65 -2.45
C LEU A 195 3.16 -8.84 -3.01
N ARG A 196 4.46 -8.93 -2.70
CA ARG A 196 5.31 -10.04 -3.14
C ARG A 196 5.02 -11.33 -2.37
N ALA A 197 4.78 -11.25 -1.06
CA ALA A 197 4.37 -12.40 -0.26
C ALA A 197 3.02 -12.96 -0.74
N PHE A 198 2.04 -12.09 -0.98
CA PHE A 198 0.77 -12.47 -1.57
C PHE A 198 0.95 -13.09 -2.97
N ALA A 199 1.84 -12.55 -3.79
CA ALA A 199 2.16 -13.14 -5.09
C ALA A 199 2.75 -14.57 -5.00
N GLN A 200 3.43 -14.92 -3.89
CA GLN A 200 3.97 -16.26 -3.67
C GLN A 200 2.87 -17.28 -3.32
N MET A 201 1.72 -16.85 -2.80
CA MET A 201 0.59 -17.75 -2.49
C MET A 201 0.05 -18.45 -3.74
N PHE A 202 0.25 -17.88 -4.94
CA PHE A 202 -0.18 -18.48 -6.21
C PHE A 202 0.83 -19.50 -6.79
N GLY A 203 2.02 -19.64 -6.19
CA GLY A 203 3.15 -20.43 -6.73
C GLY A 203 3.56 -21.62 -5.87
N SER A 204 2.79 -21.96 -4.84
CA SER A 204 3.04 -23.07 -3.91
C SER A 204 2.14 -24.27 -4.21
N GLY A 205 2.09 -24.69 -5.48
CA GLY A 205 1.41 -25.90 -5.95
C GLY A 205 2.37 -26.84 -6.64
#